data_AF-A0A5E4LJ85-F1
#
_entry.id   AF-A0A5E4LJ85-F1
#
_cell.length_a   1.000
_cell.length_b   1.000
_cell.length_c   1.000
_cell.angle_alpha   90.00
_cell.angle_beta   90.00
_cell.angle_gamma   90.00
#
_symmetry.space_group_name_H-M   'P 1'
#
loop_
_entity.id
_entity.type
_entity.pdbx_description
1 polymer ?
#
loop_
_entity_poly.entity_id
_entity_poly.type
_entity_poly.pdbx_seq_one_letter_code
_entity_poly.pdbx_strand_id
1 'polypeptide(L)'
;MLKEMNKILAGLQFFPENIERNLALTGGAVMAERVMIALTTKGMGRQEAHELMRRSSIEAQRERKKLIDVLLAKKEVTRRLDKGELVKLFNPKNYIGEAQEIVERAIGIE
;
A
#
# COMPACT_ATOMS: atom_id res chain seq x y z
N MET A 1 15.27 7.46 33.31
CA MET A 1 14.54 7.09 32.08
C MET A 1 14.54 8.22 31.04
N LEU A 2 13.97 9.40 31.32
CA LEU A 2 13.90 10.51 30.34
C LEU A 2 15.25 10.92 29.72
N LYS A 3 16.30 11.05 30.55
CA LYS A 3 17.66 11.41 30.08
C LYS A 3 18.22 10.40 29.06
N GLU A 4 17.96 9.12 29.25
CA GLU A 4 18.44 8.08 28.33
C GLU A 4 17.59 8.03 27.05
N MET A 5 16.27 8.23 27.18
CA MET A 5 15.39 8.30 26.01
C MET A 5 15.76 9.45 25.08
N ASN A 6 16.08 10.64 25.62
CA ASN A 6 16.53 11.77 24.81
C ASN A 6 17.82 11.48 24.04
N LYS A 7 18.79 10.78 24.65
CA LYS A 7 20.03 10.39 23.97
C LYS A 7 19.75 9.41 22.83
N ILE A 8 18.89 8.41 23.08
CA ILE A 8 18.53 7.40 22.08
C ILE A 8 17.84 8.06 20.89
N LEU A 9 16.83 8.91 21.13
CA LEU A 9 16.09 9.58 20.07
C LEU A 9 16.97 10.58 19.29
N ALA A 10 17.88 11.29 19.96
CA ALA A 10 18.82 12.20 19.29
C ALA A 10 19.81 11.48 18.36
N GLY A 11 20.14 10.22 18.66
CA GLY A 11 21.01 9.38 17.85
C GLY A 11 20.27 8.46 16.87
N LEU A 12 18.95 8.59 16.72
CA LEU A 12 18.14 7.70 15.90
C LEU A 12 18.51 7.84 14.41
N GLN A 13 18.78 6.71 13.76
CA GLN A 13 19.06 6.64 12.34
C GLN A 13 17.90 5.97 11.60
N PHE A 14 17.46 6.60 10.51
CA PHE A 14 16.50 6.04 9.58
C PHE A 14 17.24 5.37 8.42
N PHE A 15 16.74 4.22 7.99
CA PHE A 15 17.26 3.48 6.85
C PHE A 15 16.16 3.37 5.78
N PRO A 16 16.01 4.36 4.90
CA PRO A 16 14.94 4.41 3.89
C PRO A 16 14.87 3.15 3.03
N GLU A 17 16.02 2.56 2.69
CA GLU A 17 16.13 1.35 1.88
C GLU A 17 15.50 0.15 2.59
N ASN A 18 15.68 0.06 3.91
CA ASN A 18 15.05 -0.98 4.72
C ASN A 18 13.53 -0.76 4.82
N ILE A 19 13.07 0.49 4.89
CA ILE A 19 11.64 0.82 4.88
C ILE A 19 11.02 0.38 3.55
N GLU A 20 11.63 0.74 2.42
CA GLU A 20 11.17 0.34 1.08
C GLU A 20 11.16 -1.18 0.90
N ARG A 21 12.25 -1.86 1.32
CA ARG A 21 12.33 -3.33 1.31
C ARG A 21 11.21 -3.95 2.14
N ASN A 22 10.95 -3.44 3.34
CA ASN A 22 9.94 -3.98 4.24
C ASN A 22 8.53 -3.81 3.67
N LEU A 23 8.23 -2.67 3.03
CA LEU A 23 6.97 -2.44 2.32
C LEU A 23 6.78 -3.41 1.14
N ALA A 24 7.86 -3.87 0.52
CA ALA A 24 7.82 -4.85 -0.57
C ALA A 24 7.66 -6.31 -0.10
N LEU A 25 7.86 -6.63 1.19
CA LEU A 25 7.87 -8.01 1.70
C LEU A 25 6.58 -8.78 1.42
N THR A 26 5.44 -8.09 1.39
CA THR A 26 4.13 -8.73 1.16
C THR A 26 3.80 -8.90 -0.33
N GLY A 27 4.75 -8.67 -1.25
CA GLY A 27 4.51 -8.76 -2.68
C GLY A 27 3.46 -7.78 -3.20
N GLY A 28 3.23 -6.67 -2.50
CA GLY A 28 2.21 -5.67 -2.81
C GLY A 28 0.85 -5.86 -2.11
N ALA A 29 0.66 -6.92 -1.31
CA ALA A 29 -0.59 -7.11 -0.56
C ALA A 29 -0.95 -5.96 0.40
N VAL A 30 0.03 -5.22 0.94
CA VAL A 30 -0.20 -4.00 1.73
C VAL A 30 -0.99 -2.93 0.96
N MET A 31 -0.97 -2.96 -0.38
CA MET A 31 -1.70 -2.03 -1.24
C MET A 31 -3.09 -2.56 -1.67
N ALA A 32 -3.52 -3.72 -1.20
CA ALA A 32 -4.73 -4.38 -1.68
C ALA A 32 -6.01 -3.56 -1.46
N GLU A 33 -6.14 -2.90 -0.31
CA GLU A 33 -7.30 -2.05 -0.01
C GLU A 33 -7.40 -0.88 -0.98
N ARG A 34 -6.28 -0.21 -1.25
CA ARG A 34 -6.25 0.92 -2.20
C ARG A 34 -6.75 0.51 -3.58
N VAL A 35 -6.35 -0.67 -4.05
CA VAL A 35 -6.79 -1.21 -5.33
C VAL A 35 -8.28 -1.55 -5.31
N MET A 36 -8.79 -2.12 -4.20
CA MET A 36 -10.22 -2.39 -4.01
C MET A 36 -11.06 -1.12 -4.10
N ILE A 37 -10.62 -0.04 -3.43
CA ILE A 37 -11.27 1.26 -3.49
C ILE A 37 -11.27 1.79 -4.93
N ALA A 38 -10.13 1.75 -5.62
CA ALA A 38 -10.02 2.22 -7.00
C ALA A 38 -10.95 1.44 -7.96
N LEU A 39 -11.04 0.12 -7.81
CA LEU A 39 -11.99 -0.71 -8.58
C LEU A 39 -13.44 -0.32 -8.30
N THR A 40 -13.77 -0.05 -7.04
CA THR A 40 -15.11 0.40 -6.64
C THR A 40 -15.45 1.77 -7.25
N THR A 41 -14.50 2.72 -7.23
CA THR A 41 -14.65 4.03 -7.89
C THR A 41 -14.83 3.90 -9.41
N LYS A 42 -14.27 2.86 -10.02
CA LYS A 42 -14.45 2.53 -11.45
C LYS A 42 -15.70 1.69 -11.73
N GLY A 43 -16.64 1.60 -10.77
CA GLY A 43 -17.96 0.99 -10.95
C GLY A 43 -18.02 -0.52 -10.70
N MET A 44 -17.02 -1.13 -10.07
CA MET A 44 -17.14 -2.49 -9.54
C MET A 44 -17.95 -2.48 -8.24
N GLY A 45 -18.80 -3.49 -8.00
CA GLY A 45 -19.52 -3.58 -6.73
C GLY A 45 -18.56 -3.76 -5.56
N ARG A 46 -18.78 -3.13 -4.41
CA ARG A 46 -17.87 -3.21 -3.25
C ARG A 46 -17.59 -4.66 -2.81
N GLN A 47 -18.62 -5.50 -2.75
CA GLN A 47 -18.47 -6.91 -2.39
C GLN A 47 -17.69 -7.70 -3.45
N GLU A 48 -17.95 -7.41 -4.73
CA GLU A 48 -17.23 -8.00 -5.86
C GLU A 48 -15.74 -7.62 -5.80
N ALA A 49 -15.42 -6.34 -5.59
CA ALA A 49 -14.05 -5.84 -5.48
C ALA A 49 -13.32 -6.43 -4.27
N HIS A 50 -14.00 -6.53 -3.12
CA HIS A 50 -13.45 -7.14 -1.92
C HIS A 50 -13.10 -8.63 -2.16
N GLU A 51 -14.04 -9.40 -2.71
CA GLU A 51 -13.83 -10.82 -2.97
C GLU A 51 -12.78 -11.08 -4.06
N LEU A 52 -12.74 -10.23 -5.09
CA LEU A 52 -11.69 -10.25 -6.11
C LEU A 52 -10.31 -10.03 -5.49
N MET A 53 -10.15 -9.01 -4.65
CA MET A 53 -8.89 -8.71 -3.99
C MET A 53 -8.48 -9.81 -3.02
N ARG A 54 -9.43 -10.35 -2.24
CA ARG A 54 -9.18 -11.48 -1.34
C ARG A 54 -8.62 -12.69 -2.09
N ARG A 55 -9.28 -13.11 -3.18
CA ARG A 55 -8.84 -14.26 -4.00
C ARG A 55 -7.50 -13.98 -4.66
N SER A 56 -7.30 -12.78 -5.21
CA SER A 56 -6.04 -12.40 -5.88
C SER A 56 -4.85 -12.36 -4.91
N SER A 57 -5.06 -11.89 -3.68
CA SER A 57 -4.02 -11.89 -2.63
C SER A 57 -3.63 -13.31 -2.21
N ILE A 58 -4.61 -14.22 -2.04
CA ILE A 58 -4.34 -15.63 -1.72
C ILE A 58 -3.59 -16.31 -2.88
N GLU A 59 -3.98 -16.05 -4.13
CA GLU A 59 -3.32 -16.56 -5.33
C GLU A 59 -1.86 -16.07 -5.41
N ALA A 60 -1.64 -14.77 -5.25
CA ALA A 60 -0.31 -14.16 -5.26
C ALA A 60 0.61 -14.78 -4.19
N GLN A 61 0.09 -14.96 -2.97
CA GLN A 61 0.83 -15.57 -1.87
C GLN A 61 1.17 -17.04 -2.14
N ARG A 62 0.18 -17.84 -2.58
CA ARG A 62 0.37 -19.27 -2.88
C ARG A 62 1.39 -19.48 -3.99
N GLU A 63 1.35 -18.64 -5.02
CA GLU A 63 2.20 -18.75 -6.21
C GLU A 63 3.51 -17.97 -6.10
N ARG A 64 3.75 -17.29 -4.97
CA ARG A 64 4.92 -16.41 -4.74
C ARG A 64 5.11 -15.37 -5.86
N LYS A 65 4.00 -14.80 -6.34
CA LYS A 65 3.97 -13.74 -7.35
C LYS A 65 3.65 -12.40 -6.71
N LYS A 66 3.97 -11.31 -7.41
CA LYS A 66 3.50 -9.98 -7.00
C LYS A 66 2.01 -9.88 -7.28
N LEU A 67 1.27 -9.24 -6.38
CA LEU A 67 -0.17 -9.07 -6.53
C LEU A 67 -0.54 -8.30 -7.81
N ILE A 68 0.27 -7.31 -8.20
CA ILE A 68 0.07 -6.56 -9.45
C ILE A 68 0.08 -7.48 -10.68
N ASP A 69 0.95 -8.51 -10.71
CA ASP A 69 1.05 -9.42 -11.85
C ASP A 69 -0.18 -10.32 -11.95
N VAL A 70 -0.69 -10.79 -10.79
CA VAL A 70 -1.93 -11.56 -10.69
C VAL A 70 -3.13 -10.73 -11.17
N LEU A 71 -3.19 -9.45 -10.79
CA LEU A 71 -4.27 -8.55 -11.19
C LEU A 71 -4.22 -8.19 -12.69
N LEU A 72 -3.03 -8.00 -13.26
CA LEU A 72 -2.85 -7.74 -14.68
C LEU A 72 -3.32 -8.90 -15.57
N ALA A 73 -3.31 -10.14 -15.04
CA ALA A 73 -3.83 -11.30 -15.75
C ALA A 73 -5.38 -11.38 -15.75
N LYS A 74 -6.07 -10.60 -14.91
CA LYS A 74 -7.53 -10.68 -14.75
C LYS A 74 -8.25 -9.63 -15.60
N LYS A 75 -9.04 -10.09 -16.57
CA LYS A 75 -9.82 -9.21 -17.47
C LYS A 75 -10.79 -8.29 -16.73
N GLU A 76 -11.37 -8.74 -15.62
CA GLU A 76 -12.30 -7.95 -14.80
C GLU A 76 -11.61 -6.75 -14.11
N VAL A 77 -10.30 -6.82 -13.89
CA VAL A 77 -9.46 -5.71 -13.42
C VAL A 77 -9.02 -4.83 -14.59
N THR A 78 -8.41 -5.43 -15.63
CA THR A 78 -7.79 -4.67 -16.72
C THR A 78 -8.78 -3.93 -17.62
N ARG A 79 -10.06 -4.30 -17.58
CA ARG A 79 -11.16 -3.52 -18.20
C ARG A 79 -11.44 -2.19 -17.49
N ARG A 80 -11.04 -2.04 -16.22
CA ARG A 80 -11.36 -0.88 -15.38
C ARG A 80 -10.14 -0.06 -14.97
N LEU A 81 -9.01 -0.75 -14.79
CA LEU A 81 -7.73 -0.16 -14.43
C LEU A 81 -6.67 -0.63 -15.43
N ASP A 82 -6.05 0.31 -16.13
CA ASP A 82 -4.94 -0.03 -17.02
C ASP A 82 -3.66 -0.36 -16.23
N LYS A 83 -2.61 -0.79 -16.95
CA LYS A 83 -1.32 -1.13 -16.33
C LYS A 83 -0.68 0.07 -15.63
N GLY A 84 -0.77 1.26 -16.20
CA GLY A 84 -0.19 2.48 -15.63
C GLY A 84 -0.91 2.89 -14.34
N GLU A 85 -2.24 2.83 -14.32
CA GLU A 85 -3.07 3.05 -13.14
C GLU A 85 -2.73 2.04 -12.04
N LEU A 86 -2.64 0.75 -12.36
CA LEU A 86 -2.23 -0.27 -11.40
C LEU A 86 -0.83 0.00 -10.83
N VAL A 87 0.16 0.29 -11.67
CA VAL A 87 1.53 0.62 -11.20
C VAL A 87 1.51 1.81 -10.24
N LYS A 88 0.72 2.85 -10.51
CA LYS A 88 0.57 4.01 -9.61
C LYS A 88 -0.08 3.64 -8.28
N LEU A 89 -1.11 2.80 -8.31
CA LEU A 89 -1.80 2.32 -7.10
C LEU A 89 -0.87 1.48 -6.21
N PHE A 90 0.00 0.67 -6.82
CA PHE A 90 0.97 -0.16 -6.10
C PHE A 90 2.18 0.60 -5.55
N ASN A 91 2.29 1.93 -5.75
CA ASN A 91 3.33 2.74 -5.13
C ASN A 91 2.90 3.18 -3.70
N PRO A 92 3.55 2.67 -2.62
CA PRO A 92 3.19 3.00 -1.24
C PRO A 92 3.40 4.48 -0.89
N LYS A 93 4.37 5.15 -1.56
CA LYS A 93 4.64 6.59 -1.33
C LYS A 93 3.43 7.47 -1.68
N ASN A 94 2.56 6.97 -2.53
CA ASN A 94 1.34 7.67 -2.93
C ASN A 94 0.14 7.32 -2.04
N TYR A 95 0.33 6.56 -0.95
CA TYR A 95 -0.75 6.08 -0.07
C TYR A 95 -0.38 6.26 1.41
N ILE A 96 -0.10 7.51 1.79
CA ILE A 96 0.22 7.88 3.17
C ILE A 96 -0.97 8.50 3.93
N GLY A 97 -2.12 8.67 3.26
CA GLY A 97 -3.32 9.28 3.86
C GLY A 97 -3.02 10.68 4.41
N GLU A 98 -3.56 10.97 5.59
CA GLU A 98 -3.38 12.24 6.33
C GLU A 98 -2.12 12.25 7.21
N ALA A 99 -1.17 11.32 7.01
CA ALA A 99 -0.01 11.19 7.89
C ALA A 99 0.78 12.49 8.03
N GLN A 100 0.91 13.27 6.95
CA GLN A 100 1.58 14.57 6.98
C GLN A 100 0.81 15.58 7.85
N GLU A 101 -0.48 15.77 7.59
CA GLU A 101 -1.34 16.72 8.32
C GLU A 101 -1.41 16.40 9.82
N ILE A 102 -1.45 15.11 10.17
CA ILE A 102 -1.45 14.65 11.56
C ILE A 102 -0.12 15.01 12.24
N VAL A 103 1.01 14.83 11.56
CA VAL A 103 2.35 15.17 12.10
C VAL A 103 2.48 16.68 12.28
N GLU A 104 2.10 17.45 11.27
CA GLU A 104 2.10 18.93 11.28
C GLU A 104 1.29 19.48 12.46
N ARG A 105 0.06 18.96 12.64
CA ARG A 105 -0.79 19.30 13.79
C ARG A 105 -0.16 18.92 15.14
N ALA A 106 0.52 17.78 15.22
CA ALA A 106 1.14 17.32 16.46
C ALA A 106 2.34 18.18 16.89
N ILE A 107 3.07 18.76 15.94
CA ILE A 107 4.23 19.63 16.20
C ILE A 107 3.90 21.13 16.19
N GLY A 108 2.65 21.50 15.89
CA GLY A 108 2.17 22.88 15.91
C GLY A 108 2.66 23.73 14.74
N ILE A 109 2.92 23.09 13.59
CA ILE A 109 3.26 23.76 12.34
C ILE A 109 1.99 23.68 11.47
N GLU A 110 1.22 24.77 11.38
CA GLU A 110 0.09 24.93 10.45
C GLU A 110 0.55 25.51 9.11
#